data_AF-A0A6P1R2V6-F1
#
_entry.id   AF-A0A6P1R2V6-F1
#
_cell.length_a   1.000
_cell.length_b   1.000
_cell.length_c   1.000
_cell.angle_alpha   90.00
_cell.angle_beta   90.00
_cell.angle_gamma   90.00
#
_symmetry.space_group_name_H-M   'P 1'
#
loop_
_entity.id
_entity.type
_entity.pdbx_description
1 polymer ?
#
loop_
_entity_poly.entity_id
_entity_poly.type
_entity_poly.pdbx_seq_one_letter_code
_entity_poly.pdbx_strand_id
1 'polypeptide(L)' 'MSLVKPSRPIRTTLNLADAKQVKSVRKRLGISAPDLVRIVDKMGNSLAAIQKEVELERLVNRPGFAGGSNS' A
#
# COMPACT_ATOMS: atom_id res chain seq x y z
N MET A 1 -14.48 -13.36 -24.71
CA MET A 1 -14.36 -13.48 -23.25
C MET A 1 -12.92 -13.18 -22.85
N SER A 2 -12.63 -11.93 -22.47
CA SER A 2 -11.32 -11.53 -21.96
C SER A 2 -11.54 -10.61 -20.77
N LEU A 3 -11.52 -11.20 -19.59
CA LEU A 3 -11.74 -10.52 -18.32
C LEU A 3 -10.37 -10.17 -17.75
N VAL A 4 -9.80 -9.01 -18.09
CA VAL A 4 -8.63 -8.49 -17.35
C VAL A 4 -8.74 -6.99 -17.15
N LYS A 5 -8.71 -6.64 -15.87
CA LYS A 5 -9.07 -5.38 -15.20
C LYS A 5 -8.52 -4.10 -15.85
N PRO A 6 -9.22 -2.96 -15.72
CA PRO A 6 -8.72 -1.66 -16.18
C PRO A 6 -7.43 -1.33 -15.43
N SER A 7 -6.29 -1.30 -16.13
CA SER A 7 -5.04 -0.77 -15.61
C SER A 7 -5.10 0.75 -15.56
N ARG A 8 -5.81 1.28 -14.59
CA ARG A 8 -5.64 2.66 -14.12
C ARG A 8 -5.60 2.56 -12.60
N PRO A 9 -4.53 3.03 -11.93
CA PRO A 9 -4.63 4.40 -11.47
C PRO A 9 -3.30 5.15 -11.23
N ILE A 10 -3.33 6.45 -11.56
CA ILE A 10 -2.69 7.58 -10.87
C ILE A 10 -1.24 7.34 -10.40
N ARG A 11 -0.29 7.79 -11.23
CA ARG A 11 1.14 7.81 -10.93
C ARG A 11 1.48 8.97 -9.98
N THR A 12 1.06 8.90 -8.72
CA THR A 12 1.73 9.68 -7.68
C THR A 12 3.00 8.92 -7.30
N THR A 13 4.14 9.38 -7.78
CA THR A 13 5.43 8.84 -7.39
C THR A 13 5.74 9.29 -5.96
N LEU A 14 5.91 8.34 -5.03
CA LEU A 14 6.47 8.60 -3.71
C LEU A 14 7.92 9.06 -3.89
N ASN A 15 8.23 10.27 -3.47
CA ASN A 15 9.60 10.72 -3.33
C ASN A 15 10.09 10.39 -1.92
N LEU A 16 11.03 9.44 -1.79
CA LEU A 16 11.67 9.11 -0.52
C LEU A 16 12.52 10.26 0.04
N ALA A 17 12.97 11.19 -0.81
CA ALA A 17 13.64 12.41 -0.38
C ALA A 17 12.66 13.46 0.20
N ASP A 18 11.35 13.34 -0.07
CA ASP A 18 10.33 14.20 0.52
C ASP A 18 9.84 13.62 1.84
N ALA A 19 10.37 14.16 2.94
CA ALA A 19 9.98 13.78 4.30
C ALA A 19 8.48 13.95 4.57
N LYS A 20 7.77 14.88 3.91
CA LYS A 20 6.32 15.05 4.07
C LYS A 20 5.57 13.89 3.45
N GLN A 21 5.96 13.47 2.23
CA GLN A 21 5.34 12.32 1.57
C GLN A 21 5.62 11.04 2.36
N VAL A 22 6.87 10.80 2.76
CA VAL A 22 7.25 9.65 3.58
C VAL A 22 6.47 9.62 4.89
N LYS A 23 6.38 10.74 5.62
CA LYS A 23 5.62 10.81 6.88
C LYS A 23 4.13 10.60 6.68
N SER A 24 3.54 11.18 5.62
CA SER A 24 2.13 11.01 5.27
C SER A 24 1.82 9.55 4.92
N VAL A 25 2.66 8.92 4.11
CA VAL A 25 2.47 7.53 3.66
C VAL A 25 2.68 6.54 4.79
N ARG A 26 3.74 6.72 5.61
CA ARG A 26 3.93 5.93 6.83
C ARG A 26 2.73 6.06 7.78
N LYS A 27 2.18 7.27 7.95
CA LYS A 27 1.01 7.50 8.80
C LYS A 27 -0.25 6.84 8.23
N ARG A 28 -0.49 6.94 6.92
CA ARG A 28 -1.63 6.28 6.24
C ARG A 28 -1.53 4.76 6.29
N LEU A 29 -0.33 4.22 6.07
CA LEU A 29 -0.06 2.79 5.98
C LEU A 29 0.29 2.16 7.32
N GLY A 30 0.49 2.94 8.37
CA GLY A 30 0.85 2.45 9.70
C GLY A 30 2.11 1.58 9.71
N ILE A 31 3.04 1.80 8.79
CA ILE A 31 4.28 1.01 8.64
C ILE A 31 5.52 1.81 9.08
N SER A 32 6.58 1.07 9.42
CA SER A 32 7.86 1.68 9.78
C SER A 32 8.59 2.21 8.55
N ALA A 33 9.55 3.12 8.76
CA ALA A 33 10.42 3.61 7.69
C ALA A 33 11.15 2.49 6.91
N PRO A 34 11.78 1.49 7.57
CA PRO A 34 12.43 0.39 6.86
C PRO A 34 11.45 -0.44 6.02
N ASP A 35 10.23 -0.68 6.50
CA ASP A 35 9.21 -1.41 5.74
C ASP A 35 8.77 -0.63 4.51
N LEU A 36 8.59 0.69 4.64
CA LEU A 36 8.28 1.53 3.48
C LEU A 36 9.38 1.45 2.42
N VAL A 37 10.66 1.50 2.81
CA VAL A 37 11.79 1.38 1.87
C VAL A 37 11.80 0.03 1.18
N ARG A 38 11.58 -1.08 1.92
CA ARG A 38 11.48 -2.42 1.35
C ARG A 38 10.37 -2.55 0.31
N ILE A 39 9.20 -1.98 0.59
CA ILE A 39 8.05 -2.04 -0.31
C ILE A 39 8.28 -1.16 -1.54
N VAL A 40 8.91 0.01 -1.38
CA VAL A 40 9.31 0.87 -2.50
C VAL A 40 10.37 0.19 -3.37
N ASP A 41 11.32 -0.52 -2.78
CA ASP A 41 12.34 -1.28 -3.52
C ASP A 41 11.71 -2.42 -4.34
N LYS A 42 10.71 -3.11 -3.77
CA LYS A 42 9.98 -4.20 -4.42
C LYS A 42 9.00 -3.73 -5.51
N MET A 43 8.24 -2.67 -5.26
CA MET A 43 7.13 -2.21 -6.12
C MET A 43 7.47 -0.97 -6.96
N GLY A 44 8.62 -0.36 -6.70
CA GLY A 44 9.01 0.95 -7.22
C GLY A 44 8.33 2.11 -6.50
N ASN A 45 8.63 3.32 -6.96
CA ASN A 45 8.18 4.57 -6.34
C ASN A 45 6.67 4.84 -6.52
N SER A 46 5.87 3.88 -6.97
CA SER A 46 4.46 4.08 -7.25
C SER A 46 3.64 4.00 -5.95
N LEU A 47 3.11 5.13 -5.49
CA LEU A 47 2.37 5.19 -4.22
C LEU A 47 1.14 4.27 -4.21
N ALA A 48 0.45 4.14 -5.34
CA ALA A 48 -0.66 3.20 -5.49
C ALA A 48 -0.21 1.72 -5.36
N ALA A 49 0.97 1.37 -5.88
CA ALA A 49 1.52 0.03 -5.79
C ALA A 49 1.93 -0.30 -4.34
N ILE A 50 2.58 0.66 -3.67
CA ILE A 50 2.95 0.57 -2.26
C ILE A 50 1.71 0.41 -1.37
N GLN A 51 0.68 1.24 -1.60
CA GLN A 51 -0.57 1.14 -0.84
C GLN A 51 -1.24 -0.22 -1.02
N LYS A 52 -1.32 -0.70 -2.26
CA LYS A 52 -1.92 -1.99 -2.58
C LYS A 52 -1.15 -3.14 -1.96
N GLU A 53 0.18 -3.11 -1.99
CA GLU A 53 1.03 -4.13 -1.35
C GLU A 53 0.82 -4.16 0.16
N VAL A 54 0.82 -3.01 0.83
CA VAL A 54 0.54 -2.95 2.29
C VAL A 54 -0.85 -3.46 2.63
N GLU A 55 -1.85 -3.14 1.80
CA GLU A 55 -3.21 -3.64 2.01
C GLU A 55 -3.29 -5.16 1.83
N LEU A 56 -2.59 -5.71 0.82
CA LEU A 56 -2.47 -7.15 0.62
C LEU A 56 -1.73 -7.83 1.79
N GLU A 57 -0.59 -7.29 2.22
CA GLU A 57 0.15 -7.82 3.38
C GLU A 57 -0.70 -7.76 4.66
N ARG A 58 -1.50 -6.72 4.86
CA ARG A 58 -2.45 -6.64 5.98
C ARG A 58 -3.58 -7.65 5.88
N LEU A 59 -4.07 -7.95 4.68
CA LEU A 59 -5.08 -8.99 4.47
C LEU A 59 -4.51 -10.39 4.68
N VAL A 60 -3.27 -10.63 4.26
CA VAL A 60 -2.56 -11.90 4.44
C VAL A 60 -2.13 -12.10 5.89
N ASN A 61 -1.69 -11.05 6.58
CA ASN A 61 -1.21 -11.09 7.96
C ASN A 61 -2.32 -10.86 9.00
N ARG A 62 -3.59 -10.75 8.58
CA ARG A 62 -4.74 -10.86 9.47
C ARG A 62 -5.16 -12.33 9.56
N PRO A 63 -4.99 -13.01 10.70
CA PRO A 63 -5.78 -14.19 10.97
C PRO A 63 -7.24 -13.73 11.16
N GLY A 64 -8.07 -13.92 10.13
CA GLY A 64 -9.54 -13.91 10.23
C GLY A 64 -10.20 -12.60 10.69
N PHE A 65 -10.63 -11.77 9.74
CA PHE A 65 -11.85 -10.99 9.97
C PHE A 65 -13.04 -11.89 9.62
N ALA A 66 -13.42 -12.72 10.59
CA ALA A 66 -14.79 -13.17 10.70
C ALA A 66 -15.68 -11.91 10.74
N GLY A 67 -16.76 -11.94 9.96
CA GLY A 67 -17.73 -10.85 9.89
C GLY A 67 -18.25 -10.48 11.27
N GLY A 68 -17.78 -9.35 11.79
CA GLY A 68 -18.42 -8.61 12.86
C GLY A 68 -19.26 -7.49 12.25
N SER A 69 -20.33 -7.85 11.56
CA SER A 69 -21.44 -6.92 11.35
C SER A 69 -22.23 -6.90 12.65
N ASN A 70 -22.13 -5.80 13.38
CA ASN A 70 -22.98 -5.50 14.52
C ASN A 70 -24.26 -4.83 14.01
N SER A 71 -25.38 -5.15 14.67
CA SER A 71 -26.76 -4.61 14.54
C SER A 71 -27.72 -5.40 13.66
#